data_AF-A0A2D6S1U4-F1
#
_entry.id   AF-A0A2D6S1U4-F1
#
_cell.length_a   1.000
_cell.length_b   1.000
_cell.length_c   1.000
_cell.angle_alpha   90.00
_cell.angle_beta   90.00
_cell.angle_gamma   90.00
#
_symmetry.space_group_name_H-M   'P 1'
#
loop_
_entity.id
_entity.type
_entity.pdbx_description
1 polymer ?
#
loop_
_entity_poly.entity_id
_entity_poly.type
_entity_poly.pdbx_seq_one_letter_code
_entity_poly.pdbx_strand_id
1 'polypeptide(L)'
;MSISTYKSSSFSITCLLSLVLYLFSIQLSDAVRRGTVDTRTMIMCYERDGDYGKAALWYEAAADCLEIISRPMMLITIKYHQRYGMDKLAESGIKELDQIDKQREQYLRSARLCWGKSVTAQGMLASEQTKIDRFIGEWVSYYPNQFYDFGLYVDLFGKRQYLFLQKGNYEAALNLEADSAEMCADLYLKITIAYFKSQLLKGHRSDVCRLLISQYEEVRDVHLQRAILLRQLARKGSRIRPSEVMVRNFKVPKVRTKLTSDQAINIAKSCVSVKSILASYQGVRAYPRFQGFAWTVSFCNHGWGNLVMVIVNDQTGEVVDVLDQSKS
;
A
#
# COMPACT_ATOMS: atom_id res chain seq x y z
N MET A 1 -56.99 -33.12 -6.53
CA MET A 1 -55.60 -33.49 -6.87
C MET A 1 -54.68 -32.33 -6.47
N SER A 2 -53.54 -32.70 -5.90
CA SER A 2 -52.69 -31.91 -4.99
C SER A 2 -51.97 -30.72 -5.63
N ILE A 3 -51.96 -29.59 -4.90
CA ILE A 3 -51.09 -28.43 -5.12
C ILE A 3 -49.69 -28.82 -4.65
N SER A 4 -48.79 -29.07 -5.60
CA SER A 4 -47.37 -29.31 -5.33
C SER A 4 -46.71 -28.00 -4.87
N THR A 5 -46.44 -27.93 -3.58
CA THR A 5 -45.62 -26.90 -2.94
C THR A 5 -44.15 -27.20 -3.20
N TYR A 6 -43.56 -26.53 -4.18
CA TYR A 6 -42.10 -26.50 -4.33
C TYR A 6 -41.50 -25.70 -3.17
N LYS A 7 -41.06 -26.42 -2.13
CA LYS A 7 -40.14 -25.89 -1.11
C LYS A 7 -38.85 -25.48 -1.82
N SER A 8 -38.65 -24.18 -2.04
CA SER A 8 -37.36 -23.65 -2.46
C SER A 8 -36.35 -23.98 -1.36
N SER A 9 -35.35 -24.78 -1.69
CA SER A 9 -34.28 -25.13 -0.77
C SER A 9 -33.55 -23.85 -0.33
N SER A 10 -33.73 -23.49 0.93
CA SER A 10 -32.98 -22.47 1.67
C SER A 10 -31.48 -22.79 1.79
N PHE A 11 -31.00 -23.82 1.09
CA PHE A 11 -29.64 -24.34 1.09
C PHE A 11 -28.74 -23.68 0.03
N SER A 12 -29.31 -22.93 -0.94
CA SER A 12 -28.52 -22.37 -2.04
C SER A 12 -28.06 -20.93 -1.79
N ILE A 13 -28.88 -20.08 -1.16
CA ILE A 13 -28.57 -18.63 -1.02
C ILE A 13 -27.52 -18.38 0.07
N THR A 14 -27.58 -19.08 1.20
CA THR A 14 -26.61 -18.96 2.29
C THR A 14 -25.25 -19.56 1.93
N CYS A 15 -25.21 -20.66 1.17
CA CYS A 15 -23.96 -21.20 0.60
C CYS A 15 -23.36 -20.27 -0.46
N LEU A 16 -24.18 -19.67 -1.34
CA LEU A 16 -23.67 -18.70 -2.32
C LEU A 16 -23.15 -17.43 -1.62
N LEU A 17 -23.86 -16.90 -0.62
CA LEU A 17 -23.41 -15.72 0.13
C LEU A 17 -22.14 -16.00 0.92
N SER A 18 -22.01 -17.17 1.53
CA SER A 18 -20.80 -17.54 2.27
C SER A 18 -19.63 -17.82 1.34
N LEU A 19 -19.84 -18.43 0.16
CA LEU A 19 -18.82 -18.61 -0.87
C LEU A 19 -18.39 -17.27 -1.49
N VAL A 20 -19.33 -16.36 -1.72
CA VAL A 20 -19.05 -14.99 -2.18
C VAL A 20 -18.29 -14.21 -1.11
N LEU A 21 -18.64 -14.34 0.19
CA LEU A 21 -17.87 -13.78 1.30
C LEU A 21 -16.50 -14.44 1.50
N TYR A 22 -16.33 -15.73 1.16
CA TYR A 22 -15.05 -16.46 1.21
C TYR A 22 -14.11 -16.08 0.05
N LEU A 23 -14.68 -15.87 -1.14
CA LEU A 23 -13.99 -15.32 -2.33
C LEU A 23 -13.72 -13.82 -2.20
N PHE A 24 -14.45 -13.12 -1.33
CA PHE A 24 -14.15 -11.77 -0.82
C PHE A 24 -13.35 -11.83 0.48
N SER A 25 -12.39 -12.75 0.58
CA SER A 25 -11.21 -12.49 1.42
C SER A 25 -10.51 -11.27 0.82
N ILE A 26 -10.94 -10.09 1.27
CA ILE A 26 -10.35 -8.81 0.88
C ILE A 26 -8.89 -8.92 1.30
N GLN A 27 -8.01 -9.17 0.34
CA GLN A 27 -6.58 -9.03 0.54
C GLN A 27 -6.28 -7.53 0.59
N LEU A 28 -6.60 -6.93 1.73
CA LEU A 28 -6.15 -5.60 2.15
C LEU A 28 -4.62 -5.46 2.00
N SER A 29 -3.95 -6.62 1.95
CA SER A 29 -2.54 -6.81 1.67
C SER A 29 -2.05 -6.33 0.30
N ASP A 30 -2.86 -6.02 -0.72
CA ASP A 30 -2.28 -5.75 -2.06
C ASP A 30 -1.49 -4.43 -2.15
N ALA A 31 -1.86 -3.41 -1.36
CA ALA A 31 -1.06 -2.19 -1.20
C ALA A 31 0.17 -2.43 -0.28
N VAL A 32 0.01 -3.23 0.78
CA VAL A 32 1.11 -3.71 1.66
C VAL A 32 2.14 -4.56 0.89
N ARG A 33 1.67 -5.31 -0.10
CA ARG A 33 2.47 -6.20 -0.93
C ARG A 33 3.42 -5.41 -1.81
N ARG A 34 3.07 -4.20 -2.24
CA ARG A 34 3.95 -3.41 -3.14
C ARG A 34 5.21 -2.91 -2.42
N GLY A 35 5.09 -2.46 -1.16
CA GLY A 35 6.26 -2.02 -0.38
C GLY A 35 7.19 -3.18 -0.03
N THR A 36 6.62 -4.36 0.26
CA THR A 36 7.38 -5.59 0.53
C THR A 36 7.94 -6.25 -0.73
N VAL A 37 7.33 -6.05 -1.90
CA VAL A 37 7.88 -6.48 -3.21
C VAL A 37 9.13 -5.69 -3.56
N ASP A 38 9.19 -4.41 -3.24
CA ASP A 38 10.36 -3.57 -3.52
C ASP A 38 11.51 -3.82 -2.52
N THR A 39 11.24 -4.15 -1.24
CA THR A 39 12.29 -4.63 -0.33
C THR A 39 12.80 -6.02 -0.72
N ARG A 40 11.91 -6.94 -1.11
CA ARG A 40 12.28 -8.29 -1.58
C ARG A 40 13.23 -8.24 -2.78
N THR A 41 12.99 -7.29 -3.68
CA THR A 41 13.84 -7.03 -4.84
C THR A 41 15.28 -6.73 -4.39
N MET A 42 15.46 -5.78 -3.47
CA MET A 42 16.79 -5.42 -2.95
C MET A 42 17.44 -6.58 -2.19
N ILE A 43 16.66 -7.33 -1.39
CA ILE A 43 17.13 -8.53 -0.68
C ILE A 43 17.69 -9.55 -1.67
N MET A 44 16.94 -9.88 -2.73
CA MET A 44 17.36 -10.85 -3.73
C MET A 44 18.64 -10.41 -4.46
N CYS A 45 18.76 -9.12 -4.81
CA CYS A 45 19.98 -8.57 -5.40
C CYS A 45 21.19 -8.78 -4.49
N TYR A 46 21.10 -8.38 -3.23
CA TYR A 46 22.23 -8.46 -2.31
C TYR A 46 22.58 -9.89 -1.88
N GLU A 47 21.59 -10.77 -1.72
CA GLU A 47 21.85 -12.19 -1.45
C GLU A 47 22.54 -12.87 -2.65
N ARG A 48 22.12 -12.56 -3.88
CA ARG A 48 22.76 -13.07 -5.11
C ARG A 48 24.21 -12.61 -5.20
N ASP A 49 24.48 -11.36 -4.83
CA ASP A 49 25.81 -10.75 -4.92
C ASP A 49 26.68 -11.07 -3.68
N GLY A 50 26.15 -11.81 -2.71
CA GLY A 50 26.85 -12.21 -1.48
C GLY A 50 27.03 -11.10 -0.44
N ASP A 51 26.40 -9.94 -0.63
CA ASP A 51 26.45 -8.81 0.32
C ASP A 51 25.40 -9.00 1.43
N TYR A 52 25.66 -9.96 2.32
CA TYR A 52 24.74 -10.31 3.39
C TYR A 52 24.54 -9.18 4.42
N GLY A 53 25.48 -8.25 4.55
CA GLY A 53 25.30 -7.07 5.41
C GLY A 53 24.21 -6.13 4.89
N LYS A 54 24.21 -5.83 3.57
CA LYS A 54 23.13 -5.05 2.97
C LYS A 54 21.82 -5.83 2.92
N ALA A 55 21.86 -7.13 2.62
CA ALA A 55 20.66 -7.96 2.66
C ALA A 55 19.99 -7.94 4.05
N ALA A 56 20.79 -8.02 5.13
CA ALA A 56 20.29 -7.93 6.50
C ALA A 56 19.53 -6.63 6.78
N LEU A 57 20.11 -5.48 6.37
CA LEU A 57 19.45 -4.18 6.51
C LEU A 57 18.12 -4.12 5.74
N TRP A 58 18.04 -4.71 4.55
CA TRP A 58 16.79 -4.73 3.78
C TRP A 58 15.74 -5.70 4.32
N TYR A 59 16.15 -6.79 4.98
CA TYR A 59 15.24 -7.62 5.76
C TYR A 59 14.66 -6.85 6.96
N GLU A 60 15.48 -6.08 7.67
CA GLU A 60 15.03 -5.19 8.75
C GLU A 60 14.07 -4.12 8.21
N ALA A 61 14.39 -3.50 7.08
CA ALA A 61 13.50 -2.54 6.41
C ALA A 61 12.14 -3.17 6.03
N ALA A 62 12.13 -4.42 5.55
CA ALA A 62 10.88 -5.14 5.26
C ALA A 62 10.04 -5.36 6.53
N ALA A 63 10.68 -5.72 7.65
CA ALA A 63 10.02 -5.84 8.95
C ALA A 63 9.47 -4.49 9.45
N ASP A 64 10.22 -3.40 9.26
CA ASP A 64 9.80 -2.05 9.61
C ASP A 64 8.59 -1.58 8.77
N CYS A 65 8.55 -1.89 7.48
CA CYS A 65 7.38 -1.60 6.65
C CYS A 65 6.11 -2.30 7.17
N LEU A 66 6.23 -3.56 7.60
CA LEU A 66 5.11 -4.29 8.20
C LEU A 66 4.64 -3.64 9.51
N GLU A 67 5.57 -3.24 10.37
CA GLU A 67 5.28 -2.64 11.68
C GLU A 67 4.69 -1.22 11.55
N ILE A 68 5.28 -0.38 10.70
CA ILE A 68 4.97 1.05 10.63
C ILE A 68 3.73 1.30 9.77
N ILE A 69 3.48 0.47 8.76
CA ILE A 69 2.42 0.71 7.77
C ILE A 69 1.31 -0.34 7.92
N SER A 70 1.64 -1.61 7.67
CA SER A 70 0.64 -2.68 7.50
C SER A 70 -0.13 -2.97 8.79
N ARG A 71 0.59 -3.05 9.91
CA ARG A 71 0.02 -3.36 11.21
C ARG A 71 -0.96 -2.28 11.70
N PRO A 72 -0.60 -0.97 11.75
CA PRO A 72 -1.53 0.10 12.09
C PRO A 72 -2.74 0.17 11.16
N MET A 73 -2.54 -0.03 9.86
CA MET A 73 -3.62 -0.06 8.87
C MET A 73 -4.64 -1.15 9.16
N MET A 74 -4.16 -2.36 9.46
CA MET A 74 -5.02 -3.48 9.81
C MET A 74 -5.78 -3.23 11.12
N LEU A 75 -5.11 -2.68 12.13
CA LEU A 75 -5.76 -2.29 13.39
C LEU A 75 -6.88 -1.26 13.20
N ILE A 76 -6.67 -0.24 12.36
CA ILE A 76 -7.71 0.74 12.02
C ILE A 76 -8.89 0.04 11.32
N THR A 77 -8.60 -0.87 10.40
CA THR A 77 -9.61 -1.61 9.64
C THR A 77 -10.44 -2.55 10.53
N ILE A 78 -9.79 -3.30 11.43
CA ILE A 78 -10.47 -4.15 12.42
C ILE A 78 -11.38 -3.29 13.31
N LYS A 79 -10.87 -2.17 13.82
CA LYS A 79 -11.66 -1.25 14.67
C LYS A 79 -12.88 -0.71 13.92
N TYR A 80 -12.73 -0.39 12.64
CA TYR A 80 -13.85 -0.01 11.78
C TYR A 80 -14.87 -1.15 11.68
N HIS A 81 -14.45 -2.37 11.36
CA HIS A 81 -15.36 -3.52 11.28
C HIS A 81 -16.14 -3.76 12.58
N GLN A 82 -15.46 -3.72 13.73
CA GLN A 82 -16.09 -3.90 15.05
C GLN A 82 -17.14 -2.82 15.34
N ARG A 83 -16.83 -1.54 15.04
CA ARG A 83 -17.75 -0.42 15.27
C ARG A 83 -19.08 -0.57 14.53
N TYR A 84 -19.07 -1.23 13.37
CA TYR A 84 -20.26 -1.40 12.51
C TYR A 84 -20.83 -2.83 12.55
N GLY A 85 -20.47 -3.64 13.55
CA GLY A 85 -21.01 -4.99 13.74
C GLY A 85 -20.65 -5.97 12.61
N MET A 86 -19.48 -5.78 11.98
CA MET A 86 -18.98 -6.63 10.90
C MET A 86 -18.04 -7.71 11.45
N ASP A 87 -18.54 -8.51 12.40
CA ASP A 87 -17.72 -9.40 13.24
C ASP A 87 -16.85 -10.38 12.45
N LYS A 88 -17.40 -11.00 11.39
CA LYS A 88 -16.62 -11.92 10.52
C LYS A 88 -15.44 -11.24 9.83
N LEU A 89 -15.61 -9.97 9.41
CA LEU A 89 -14.54 -9.19 8.78
C LEU A 89 -13.53 -8.72 9.83
N ALA A 90 -13.97 -8.42 11.05
CA ALA A 90 -13.08 -8.13 12.17
C ALA A 90 -12.22 -9.37 12.52
N GLU A 91 -12.83 -10.55 12.63
CA GLU A 91 -12.11 -11.82 12.84
C GLU A 91 -11.12 -12.13 11.72
N SER A 92 -11.49 -11.91 10.46
CA SER A 92 -10.57 -12.06 9.33
C SER A 92 -9.39 -11.09 9.43
N GLY A 93 -9.65 -9.84 9.80
CA GLY A 93 -8.60 -8.85 10.00
C GLY A 93 -7.65 -9.23 11.14
N ILE A 94 -8.16 -9.80 12.24
CA ILE A 94 -7.32 -10.30 13.34
C ILE A 94 -6.39 -11.42 12.84
N LYS A 95 -6.89 -12.34 12.02
CA LYS A 95 -6.04 -13.39 11.42
C LYS A 95 -4.98 -12.81 10.48
N GLU A 96 -5.31 -11.78 9.71
CA GLU A 96 -4.34 -11.09 8.84
C GLU A 96 -3.28 -10.35 9.67
N LEU A 97 -3.68 -9.74 10.80
CA LEU A 97 -2.77 -9.13 11.76
C LEU A 97 -1.76 -10.15 12.31
N ASP A 98 -2.21 -11.34 12.71
CA ASP A 98 -1.33 -12.42 13.14
C ASP A 98 -0.36 -12.86 12.04
N GLN A 99 -0.79 -12.85 10.78
CA GLN A 99 0.07 -13.16 9.63
C GLN A 99 1.14 -12.08 9.42
N ILE A 100 0.76 -10.80 9.54
CA ILE A 100 1.70 -9.67 9.49
C ILE A 100 2.77 -9.82 10.58
N ASP A 101 2.36 -10.12 11.82
CA ASP A 101 3.29 -10.28 12.93
C ASP A 101 4.24 -11.48 12.71
N LYS A 102 3.72 -12.62 12.22
CA LYS A 102 4.54 -13.78 11.84
C LYS A 102 5.53 -13.46 10.73
N GLN A 103 5.10 -12.76 9.68
CA GLN A 103 5.97 -12.39 8.55
C GLN A 103 7.07 -11.42 8.99
N ARG A 104 6.72 -10.46 9.86
CA ARG A 104 7.68 -9.55 10.47
C ARG A 104 8.76 -10.31 11.25
N GLU A 105 8.37 -11.27 12.09
CA GLU A 105 9.34 -12.11 12.81
C GLU A 105 10.22 -12.93 11.87
N GLN A 106 9.66 -13.47 10.79
CA GLN A 106 10.43 -14.20 9.78
C GLN A 106 11.52 -13.33 9.16
N TYR A 107 11.18 -12.09 8.76
CA TYR A 107 12.18 -11.15 8.24
C TYR A 107 13.26 -10.81 9.26
N LEU A 108 12.91 -10.59 10.53
CA LEU A 108 13.90 -10.34 11.57
C LEU A 108 14.80 -11.55 11.84
N ARG A 109 14.28 -12.78 11.72
CA ARG A 109 15.10 -14.00 11.80
C ARG A 109 16.05 -14.09 10.62
N SER A 110 15.59 -13.83 9.40
CA SER A 110 16.44 -13.80 8.19
C SER A 110 17.53 -12.72 8.27
N ALA A 111 17.20 -11.53 8.79
CA ALA A 111 18.18 -10.47 9.02
C ALA A 111 19.30 -10.94 9.96
N ARG A 112 18.96 -11.58 11.09
CA ARG A 112 19.95 -12.12 12.03
C ARG A 112 20.86 -13.16 11.38
N LEU A 113 20.31 -14.04 10.54
CA LEU A 113 21.09 -15.02 9.78
C LEU A 113 22.05 -14.36 8.79
N CYS A 114 21.62 -13.30 8.12
CA CYS A 114 22.45 -12.54 7.20
C CYS A 114 23.55 -11.78 7.94
N TRP A 115 23.24 -11.17 9.09
CA TRP A 115 24.25 -10.53 9.94
C TRP A 115 25.34 -11.50 10.38
N GLY A 116 24.98 -12.74 10.72
CA GLY A 116 25.96 -13.78 11.08
C GLY A 116 26.94 -14.16 9.94
N LYS A 117 26.62 -13.81 8.69
CA LYS A 117 27.47 -14.02 7.50
C LYS A 117 28.12 -12.74 6.99
N SER A 118 27.81 -11.60 7.60
CA SER A 118 28.19 -10.29 7.07
C SER A 118 29.69 -10.03 7.23
N VAL A 119 30.32 -9.61 6.14
CA VAL A 119 31.68 -9.05 6.11
C VAL A 119 31.67 -7.63 5.53
N THR A 120 30.49 -7.03 5.38
CA THR A 120 30.30 -5.75 4.71
C THR A 120 30.86 -4.62 5.57
N ALA A 121 31.68 -3.75 4.96
CA ALA A 121 32.32 -2.64 5.66
C ALA A 121 31.29 -1.63 6.22
N GLN A 122 31.55 -1.10 7.42
CA GLN A 122 30.64 -0.21 8.13
C GLN A 122 30.24 1.04 7.32
N GLY A 123 31.16 1.62 6.54
CA GLY A 123 30.85 2.76 5.68
C GLY A 123 29.82 2.45 4.58
N MET A 124 29.83 1.21 4.05
CA MET A 124 28.83 0.76 3.09
C MET A 124 27.46 0.53 3.75
N LEU A 125 27.45 0.00 4.98
CA LEU A 125 26.23 -0.18 5.76
C LEU A 125 25.57 1.17 6.09
N ALA A 126 26.35 2.17 6.49
CA ALA A 126 25.83 3.52 6.77
C ALA A 126 25.21 4.19 5.53
N SER A 127 25.86 4.03 4.36
CA SER A 127 25.33 4.51 3.09
C SER A 127 24.02 3.80 2.72
N GLU A 128 23.95 2.48 2.92
CA GLU A 128 22.75 1.70 2.65
C GLU A 128 21.59 2.05 3.60
N GLN A 129 21.87 2.23 4.89
CA GLN A 129 20.89 2.72 5.86
C GLN A 129 20.29 4.06 5.44
N THR A 130 21.10 4.97 4.88
CA THR A 130 20.60 6.25 4.36
C THR A 130 19.61 6.07 3.20
N LYS A 131 19.79 5.05 2.35
CA LYS A 131 18.83 4.71 1.28
C LYS A 131 17.55 4.13 1.88
N ILE A 132 17.66 3.23 2.86
CA ILE A 132 16.53 2.62 3.56
C ILE A 132 15.69 3.70 4.27
N ASP A 133 16.32 4.65 4.95
CA ASP A 133 15.59 5.75 5.61
C ASP A 133 14.78 6.58 4.60
N ARG A 134 15.36 6.85 3.42
CA ARG A 134 14.66 7.54 2.32
C ARG A 134 13.52 6.68 1.76
N PHE A 135 13.75 5.37 1.61
CA PHE A 135 12.75 4.41 1.17
C PHE A 135 11.55 4.38 2.11
N ILE A 136 11.77 4.14 3.41
CA ILE A 136 10.68 4.10 4.38
C ILE A 136 9.95 5.44 4.42
N GLY A 137 10.68 6.57 4.40
CA GLY A 137 10.08 7.91 4.36
C GLY A 137 9.19 8.15 3.14
N GLU A 138 9.59 7.69 1.95
CA GLU A 138 8.78 7.74 0.74
C GLU A 138 7.50 6.92 0.89
N TRP A 139 7.65 5.66 1.31
CA TRP A 139 6.54 4.72 1.43
C TRP A 139 5.51 5.19 2.46
N VAL A 140 5.96 5.60 3.64
CA VAL A 140 5.10 6.13 4.71
C VAL A 140 4.36 7.41 4.27
N SER A 141 5.01 8.25 3.46
CA SER A 141 4.41 9.48 2.91
C SER A 141 3.37 9.19 1.83
N TYR A 142 3.62 8.20 0.99
CA TYR A 142 2.80 7.90 -0.17
C TYR A 142 1.58 7.05 0.17
N TYR A 143 1.66 6.22 1.22
CA TYR A 143 0.68 5.16 1.47
C TYR A 143 -0.74 5.65 1.80
N PRO A 144 -0.98 6.62 2.72
CA PRO A 144 -2.34 7.11 2.95
C PRO A 144 -2.95 7.79 1.72
N ASN A 145 -2.13 8.35 0.83
CA ASN A 145 -2.59 8.98 -0.40
C ASN A 145 -3.19 7.97 -1.37
N GLN A 146 -2.66 6.74 -1.34
CA GLN A 146 -3.14 5.63 -2.14
C GLN A 146 -4.45 5.05 -1.64
N PHE A 147 -4.94 5.45 -0.46
CA PHE A 147 -6.16 4.91 0.16
C PHE A 147 -7.36 4.92 -0.80
N TYR A 148 -7.56 6.03 -1.52
CA TYR A 148 -8.64 6.20 -2.49
C TYR A 148 -8.34 5.59 -3.86
N ASP A 149 -7.07 5.48 -4.21
CA ASP A 149 -6.63 4.99 -5.53
C ASP A 149 -6.55 3.45 -5.59
N PHE A 150 -6.29 2.77 -4.46
CA PHE A 150 -6.09 1.32 -4.41
C PHE A 150 -6.61 0.67 -3.11
N GLY A 151 -7.16 -0.54 -3.25
CA GLY A 151 -7.40 -1.50 -2.16
C GLY A 151 -8.46 -1.04 -1.17
N LEU A 152 -8.03 -0.43 -0.07
CA LEU A 152 -8.86 -0.14 1.10
C LEU A 152 -10.16 0.61 0.81
N TYR A 153 -10.11 1.77 0.14
CA TYR A 153 -11.33 2.53 -0.13
C TYR A 153 -12.26 1.77 -1.07
N VAL A 154 -11.73 1.25 -2.17
CA VAL A 154 -12.49 0.54 -3.20
C VAL A 154 -13.14 -0.72 -2.64
N ASP A 155 -12.40 -1.46 -1.81
CA ASP A 155 -12.81 -2.73 -1.24
C ASP A 155 -13.80 -2.56 -0.09
N LEU A 156 -13.61 -1.57 0.78
CA LEU A 156 -14.45 -1.37 1.97
C LEU A 156 -15.64 -0.43 1.73
N PHE A 157 -15.45 0.63 0.94
CA PHE A 157 -16.41 1.73 0.83
C PHE A 157 -17.01 1.85 -0.57
N GLY A 158 -16.19 1.83 -1.62
CA GLY A 158 -16.59 2.20 -2.98
C GLY A 158 -17.77 1.39 -3.54
N LYS A 159 -17.74 0.06 -3.42
CA LYS A 159 -18.84 -0.81 -3.88
C LYS A 159 -20.14 -0.54 -3.12
N ARG A 160 -20.06 -0.37 -1.80
CA ARG A 160 -21.23 -0.15 -0.95
C ARG A 160 -21.83 1.24 -1.17
N GLN A 161 -20.97 2.25 -1.38
CA GLN A 161 -21.40 3.60 -1.75
C GLN A 161 -22.16 3.60 -3.06
N TYR A 162 -21.60 2.94 -4.10
CA TYR A 162 -22.26 2.81 -5.39
C TYR A 162 -23.67 2.19 -5.27
N LEU A 163 -23.80 1.12 -4.48
CA LEU A 163 -25.10 0.49 -4.22
C LEU A 163 -26.09 1.42 -3.50
N PHE A 164 -25.63 2.22 -2.54
CA PHE A 164 -26.49 3.21 -1.87
C PHE A 164 -26.95 4.30 -2.83
N LEU A 165 -26.05 4.81 -3.69
CA LEU A 165 -26.37 5.79 -4.71
C LEU A 165 -27.40 5.25 -5.72
N GLN A 166 -27.22 4.01 -6.21
CA GLN A 166 -28.18 3.38 -7.12
C GLN A 166 -29.58 3.23 -6.51
N LYS A 167 -29.67 2.98 -5.20
CA LYS A 167 -30.94 2.86 -4.48
C LYS A 167 -31.53 4.20 -4.04
N GLY A 168 -30.90 5.32 -4.40
CA GLY A 168 -31.31 6.65 -3.95
C GLY A 168 -31.13 6.89 -2.44
N ASN A 169 -30.36 6.05 -1.75
CA ASN A 169 -30.07 6.20 -0.33
C ASN A 169 -28.86 7.13 -0.11
N TYR A 170 -29.06 8.41 -0.41
CA TYR A 170 -28.00 9.41 -0.35
C TYR A 170 -27.47 9.63 1.07
N GLU A 171 -28.34 9.53 2.08
CA GLU A 171 -27.92 9.63 3.49
C GLU A 171 -26.90 8.55 3.87
N ALA A 172 -27.18 7.29 3.53
CA ALA A 172 -26.26 6.19 3.81
C ALA A 172 -24.97 6.31 3.00
N ALA A 173 -25.04 6.78 1.74
CA ALA A 173 -23.86 7.02 0.92
C ALA A 173 -22.94 8.11 1.52
N LEU A 174 -23.50 9.18 2.08
CA LEU A 174 -22.75 10.26 2.73
C LEU A 174 -22.15 9.84 4.06
N ASN A 175 -22.90 9.10 4.89
CA ASN A 175 -22.37 8.58 6.14
C ASN A 175 -21.21 7.60 5.88
N LEU A 176 -21.34 6.74 4.87
CA LEU A 176 -20.26 5.85 4.47
C LEU A 176 -19.03 6.61 3.95
N GLU A 177 -19.24 7.69 3.21
CA GLU A 177 -18.15 8.55 2.74
C GLU A 177 -17.50 9.35 3.88
N ALA A 178 -18.28 9.75 4.89
CA ALA A 178 -17.75 10.38 6.09
C ALA A 178 -16.84 9.41 6.86
N ASP A 179 -17.26 8.15 6.95
CA ASP A 179 -16.47 7.12 7.60
C ASP A 179 -15.16 6.83 6.86
N SER A 180 -15.18 6.85 5.53
CA SER A 180 -13.96 6.72 4.71
C SER A 180 -12.99 7.87 4.96
N ALA A 181 -13.51 9.10 5.10
CA ALA A 181 -12.70 10.28 5.38
C ALA A 181 -12.09 10.23 6.80
N GLU A 182 -12.85 9.78 7.81
CA GLU A 182 -12.29 9.53 9.15
C GLU A 182 -11.20 8.47 9.14
N MET A 183 -11.43 7.37 8.43
CA MET A 183 -10.45 6.29 8.32
C MET A 183 -9.17 6.78 7.65
N CYS A 184 -9.27 7.58 6.59
CA CYS A 184 -8.12 8.20 5.93
C CYS A 184 -7.36 9.15 6.88
N ALA A 185 -8.07 9.96 7.67
CA ALA A 185 -7.44 10.80 8.70
C ALA A 185 -6.70 9.96 9.76
N ASP A 186 -7.29 8.84 10.20
CA ASP A 186 -6.68 7.94 11.19
C ASP A 186 -5.41 7.27 10.61
N LEU A 187 -5.39 6.97 9.30
CA LEU A 187 -4.19 6.48 8.59
C LEU A 187 -3.07 7.53 8.59
N TYR A 188 -3.34 8.78 8.23
CA TYR A 188 -2.32 9.85 8.29
C TYR A 188 -1.77 10.02 9.72
N LEU A 189 -2.65 9.99 10.72
CA LEU A 189 -2.27 10.16 12.12
C LEU A 189 -1.35 9.03 12.59
N LYS A 190 -1.75 7.77 12.37
CA LYS A 190 -1.12 6.60 12.98
C LYS A 190 0.07 6.05 12.19
N ILE A 191 0.16 6.38 10.90
CA ILE A 191 1.26 5.92 10.04
C ILE A 191 2.21 7.10 9.79
N THR A 192 1.78 8.09 9.01
CA THR A 192 2.68 9.13 8.50
C THR A 192 3.15 10.11 9.57
N ILE A 193 2.22 10.72 10.31
CA ILE A 193 2.55 11.70 11.35
C ILE A 193 3.31 11.01 12.50
N ALA A 194 2.86 9.83 12.93
CA ALA A 194 3.53 9.06 13.98
C ALA A 194 4.98 8.70 13.60
N TYR A 195 5.21 8.26 12.37
CA TYR A 195 6.55 7.96 11.87
C TYR A 195 7.47 9.20 11.91
N PHE A 196 7.05 10.33 11.33
CA PHE A 196 7.90 11.52 11.31
C PHE A 196 8.12 12.12 12.71
N LYS A 197 7.15 11.99 13.63
CA LYS A 197 7.35 12.33 15.05
C LYS A 197 8.40 11.43 15.70
N SER A 198 8.39 10.13 15.41
CA SER A 198 9.43 9.20 15.88
C SER A 198 10.82 9.56 15.33
N GLN A 199 10.92 9.89 14.04
CA GLN A 199 12.19 10.31 13.43
C GLN A 199 12.72 11.62 14.02
N LEU A 200 11.82 12.56 14.33
CA LEU A 200 12.18 13.80 15.01
C LEU A 200 12.79 13.55 16.40
N LEU A 201 12.22 12.61 17.17
CA LEU A 201 12.75 12.22 18.48
C LEU A 201 14.13 11.55 18.40
N LYS A 202 14.41 10.85 17.29
CA LYS A 202 15.72 10.25 17.02
C LYS A 202 16.78 11.28 16.56
N GLY A 203 16.39 12.55 16.39
CA GLY A 203 17.29 13.62 15.91
C GLY A 203 17.47 13.64 14.38
N HIS A 204 16.71 12.84 13.63
CA HIS A 204 16.85 12.75 12.18
C HIS A 204 16.15 13.92 11.48
N ARG A 205 16.90 14.69 10.67
CA ARG A 205 16.40 15.74 9.75
C ARG A 205 15.30 16.63 10.36
N SER A 206 15.55 17.18 11.54
CA SER A 206 14.53 17.83 12.40
C SER A 206 13.65 18.86 11.67
N ASP A 207 14.24 19.73 10.86
CA ASP A 207 13.48 20.76 10.12
C ASP A 207 12.56 20.18 9.05
N VAL A 208 13.02 19.15 8.34
CA VAL A 208 12.23 18.46 7.33
C VAL A 208 11.09 17.68 8.00
N CYS A 209 11.38 16.96 9.09
CA CYS A 209 10.38 16.23 9.84
C CYS A 209 9.29 17.17 10.38
N ARG A 210 9.65 18.33 10.95
CA ARG A 210 8.66 19.34 11.41
C ARG A 210 7.78 19.84 10.27
N LEU A 211 8.37 20.18 9.12
CA LEU A 211 7.62 20.63 7.95
C LEU A 211 6.63 19.57 7.47
N LEU A 212 7.09 18.31 7.32
CA LEU A 212 6.25 17.21 6.88
C LEU A 212 5.13 16.91 7.89
N ILE A 213 5.43 16.90 9.19
CA ILE A 213 4.40 16.74 10.24
C ILE A 213 3.31 17.80 10.07
N SER A 214 3.67 19.08 9.95
CA SER A 214 2.71 20.18 9.77
C SER A 214 1.84 19.96 8.52
N GLN A 215 2.45 19.63 7.38
CA GLN A 215 1.73 19.40 6.12
C GLN A 215 0.76 18.21 6.22
N TYR A 216 1.17 17.12 6.85
CA TYR A 216 0.29 15.95 7.01
C TYR A 216 -0.79 16.17 8.07
N GLU A 217 -0.54 16.99 9.10
CA GLU A 217 -1.57 17.42 10.05
C GLU A 217 -2.65 18.25 9.36
N GLU A 218 -2.28 19.17 8.45
CA GLU A 218 -3.24 19.90 7.63
C GLU A 218 -4.09 18.95 6.76
N VAL A 219 -3.47 17.99 6.09
CA VAL A 219 -4.20 17.00 5.25
C VAL A 219 -5.16 16.16 6.11
N ARG A 220 -4.71 15.66 7.26
CA ARG A 220 -5.55 14.94 8.24
C ARG A 220 -6.76 15.79 8.64
N ASP A 221 -6.55 17.06 8.98
CA ASP A 221 -7.60 17.94 9.48
C ASP A 221 -8.63 18.25 8.39
N VAL A 222 -8.19 18.38 7.13
CA VAL A 222 -9.09 18.49 5.98
C VAL A 222 -9.99 17.25 5.84
N HIS A 223 -9.44 16.04 6.02
CA HIS A 223 -10.25 14.81 6.01
C HIS A 223 -11.26 14.78 7.17
N LEU A 224 -10.88 15.20 8.37
CA LEU A 224 -11.79 15.29 9.52
C LEU A 224 -12.90 16.32 9.30
N GLN A 225 -12.57 17.51 8.79
CA GLN A 225 -13.56 18.53 8.44
C GLN A 225 -14.53 18.02 7.37
N ARG A 226 -14.02 17.30 6.37
CA ARG A 226 -14.85 16.66 5.35
C ARG A 226 -15.81 15.63 5.96
N ALA A 227 -15.36 14.78 6.87
CA ALA A 227 -16.22 13.82 7.55
C ALA A 227 -17.37 14.52 8.32
N ILE A 228 -17.06 15.62 9.03
CA ILE A 228 -18.07 16.42 9.73
C ILE A 228 -19.09 16.99 8.74
N LEU A 229 -18.63 17.60 7.64
CA LEU A 229 -19.51 18.17 6.62
C LEU A 229 -20.42 17.11 5.99
N LEU A 230 -19.88 15.94 5.65
CA LEU A 230 -20.64 14.84 5.05
C LEU A 230 -21.74 14.34 5.99
N ARG A 231 -21.47 14.25 7.30
CA ARG A 231 -22.50 13.88 8.29
C ARG A 231 -23.55 14.97 8.48
N GLN A 232 -23.14 16.25 8.44
CA GLN A 232 -24.09 17.36 8.47
C GLN A 232 -25.00 17.35 7.24
N LEU A 233 -24.45 17.03 6.06
CA LEU A 233 -25.23 16.85 4.83
C LEU A 233 -26.17 15.65 4.95
N ALA A 234 -25.69 14.49 5.42
CA ALA A 234 -26.52 13.30 5.61
C ALA A 234 -27.77 13.59 6.47
N ARG A 235 -27.62 14.37 7.55
CA ARG A 235 -28.73 14.82 8.41
C ARG A 235 -29.77 15.71 7.71
N LYS A 236 -29.43 16.35 6.58
CA LYS A 236 -30.35 17.18 5.78
C LYS A 236 -31.26 16.33 4.87
N GLY A 237 -31.02 15.03 4.73
CA GLY A 237 -31.90 14.10 4.02
C GLY A 237 -32.07 14.38 2.52
N SER A 238 -33.32 14.43 2.04
CA SER A 238 -33.70 14.39 0.62
C SER A 238 -33.30 15.59 -0.27
N ARG A 239 -32.57 16.59 0.26
CA ARG A 239 -32.20 17.82 -0.47
C ARG A 239 -30.79 17.79 -1.08
N ILE A 240 -30.13 16.63 -1.10
CA ILE A 240 -28.70 16.53 -1.42
C ILE A 240 -28.48 16.24 -2.90
N ARG A 241 -27.49 16.92 -3.50
CA ARG A 241 -27.12 16.69 -4.91
C ARG A 241 -26.05 15.60 -5.02
N PRO A 242 -26.07 14.73 -6.05
CA PRO A 242 -25.03 13.70 -6.25
C PRO A 242 -23.59 14.25 -6.30
N SER A 243 -23.40 15.47 -6.80
CA SER A 243 -22.10 16.15 -6.84
C SER A 243 -21.52 16.46 -5.46
N GLU A 244 -22.34 16.54 -4.42
CA GLU A 244 -21.93 16.78 -3.04
C GLU A 244 -21.37 15.51 -2.37
N VAL A 245 -21.52 14.35 -3.01
CA VAL A 245 -21.03 13.05 -2.54
C VAL A 245 -19.65 12.69 -3.12
N MET A 246 -19.17 13.41 -4.15
CA MET A 246 -17.93 13.06 -4.84
C MET A 246 -16.65 13.28 -3.99
N VAL A 247 -15.69 12.35 -4.16
CA VAL A 247 -14.34 12.43 -3.59
C VAL A 247 -13.56 13.56 -4.25
N ARG A 248 -12.95 14.44 -3.46
CA ARG A 248 -11.97 15.42 -3.95
C ARG A 248 -10.58 14.82 -3.85
N ASN A 249 -9.83 14.83 -4.94
CA ASN A 249 -8.40 14.50 -4.93
C ASN A 249 -7.64 15.58 -4.16
N PHE A 250 -7.02 15.20 -3.05
CA PHE A 250 -6.16 16.09 -2.29
C PHE A 250 -4.78 16.13 -2.93
N LYS A 251 -4.23 17.33 -3.12
CA LYS A 251 -2.83 17.48 -3.56
C LYS A 251 -1.94 17.15 -2.38
N VAL A 252 -1.25 16.02 -2.48
CA VAL A 252 -0.27 15.62 -1.45
C VAL A 252 1.13 16.10 -1.85
N PRO A 253 2.01 16.45 -0.90
CA PRO A 253 3.39 16.80 -1.22
C PRO A 253 4.04 15.69 -2.05
N LYS A 254 4.45 16.02 -3.28
CA LYS A 254 5.24 15.11 -4.11
C LYS A 254 6.69 15.21 -3.70
N VAL A 255 7.35 14.08 -3.55
CA VAL A 255 8.81 14.04 -3.39
C VAL A 255 9.47 14.50 -4.68
N ARG A 256 10.47 15.38 -4.57
CA ARG A 256 11.23 15.86 -5.72
C ARG A 256 12.12 14.74 -6.22
N THR A 257 11.86 14.29 -7.44
CA THR A 257 12.70 13.35 -8.18
C THR A 257 13.56 14.12 -9.19
N LYS A 258 14.75 13.60 -9.51
CA LYS A 258 15.59 14.17 -10.57
C LYS A 258 15.17 13.66 -11.94
N LEU A 259 14.82 12.38 -12.05
CA LEU A 259 14.23 11.81 -13.24
C LEU A 259 12.71 11.94 -13.19
N THR A 260 12.09 12.03 -14.37
CA THR A 260 10.65 11.81 -14.55
C THR A 260 10.36 10.32 -14.73
N SER A 261 9.11 9.91 -14.51
CA SER A 261 8.64 8.55 -14.77
C SER A 261 8.97 8.09 -16.19
N ASP A 262 8.78 8.95 -17.19
CA ASP A 262 9.04 8.63 -18.60
C ASP A 262 10.54 8.45 -18.88
N GLN A 263 11.39 9.29 -18.27
CA GLN A 263 12.84 9.13 -18.37
C GLN A 263 13.30 7.81 -17.76
N ALA A 264 12.79 7.46 -16.57
CA ALA A 264 13.11 6.18 -15.93
C ALA A 264 12.66 4.97 -16.79
N ILE A 265 11.46 5.02 -17.37
CA ILE A 265 10.98 3.99 -18.31
C ILE A 265 11.92 3.89 -19.52
N ASN A 266 12.28 5.02 -20.13
CA ASN A 266 13.10 5.04 -21.34
C ASN A 266 14.50 4.50 -21.10
N ILE A 267 15.11 4.84 -19.96
CA ILE A 267 16.40 4.27 -19.52
C ILE A 267 16.27 2.75 -19.35
N ALA A 268 15.28 2.30 -18.60
CA ALA A 268 15.07 0.87 -18.33
C ALA A 268 14.83 0.07 -19.62
N LYS A 269 13.99 0.58 -20.53
CA LYS A 269 13.74 -0.03 -21.86
C LYS A 269 14.97 -0.02 -22.76
N SER A 270 15.90 0.90 -22.56
CA SER A 270 17.09 1.03 -23.40
C SER A 270 18.19 0.02 -23.05
N CYS A 271 18.14 -0.55 -21.84
CA CYS A 271 19.07 -1.57 -21.37
C CYS A 271 19.05 -2.83 -22.25
N VAL A 272 20.23 -3.29 -22.68
CA VAL A 272 20.37 -4.39 -23.65
C VAL A 272 19.76 -5.69 -23.13
N SER A 273 20.00 -6.04 -21.87
CA SER A 273 19.45 -7.25 -21.24
C SER A 273 17.92 -7.20 -21.18
N VAL A 274 17.36 -6.04 -20.83
CA VAL A 274 15.91 -5.81 -20.78
C VAL A 274 15.30 -5.94 -22.18
N LYS A 275 15.88 -5.32 -23.20
CA LYS A 275 15.41 -5.46 -24.60
C LYS A 275 15.35 -6.92 -25.02
N SER A 276 16.38 -7.69 -24.71
CA SER A 276 16.43 -9.12 -25.04
C SER A 276 15.32 -9.91 -24.36
N ILE A 277 15.03 -9.64 -23.08
CA ILE A 277 13.94 -10.31 -22.35
C ILE A 277 12.60 -9.92 -22.96
N LEU A 278 12.36 -8.62 -23.19
CA LEU A 278 11.08 -8.12 -23.67
C LEU A 278 10.76 -8.50 -25.12
N ALA A 279 11.77 -8.75 -25.96
CA ALA A 279 11.57 -9.13 -27.37
C ALA A 279 10.72 -10.39 -27.54
N SER A 280 10.75 -11.30 -26.56
CA SER A 280 10.00 -12.56 -26.57
C SER A 280 8.53 -12.42 -26.14
N TYR A 281 8.08 -11.22 -25.74
CA TYR A 281 6.75 -11.01 -25.16
C TYR A 281 5.99 -9.89 -25.86
N GLN A 282 4.72 -10.16 -26.18
CA GLN A 282 3.80 -9.15 -26.69
C GLN A 282 2.97 -8.53 -25.56
N GLY A 283 2.47 -7.31 -25.79
CA GLY A 283 1.55 -6.64 -24.86
C GLY A 283 2.19 -6.19 -23.53
N VAL A 284 3.51 -6.02 -23.49
CA VAL A 284 4.24 -5.61 -22.29
C VAL A 284 3.91 -4.17 -21.92
N ARG A 285 3.60 -3.94 -20.64
CA ARG A 285 3.39 -2.61 -20.05
C ARG A 285 4.47 -2.32 -19.01
N ALA A 286 4.92 -1.07 -18.93
CA ALA A 286 5.89 -0.60 -17.96
C ALA A 286 5.20 0.17 -16.83
N TYR A 287 5.56 -0.11 -15.59
CA TYR A 287 5.04 0.53 -14.39
C TYR A 287 6.20 1.09 -13.57
N PRO A 288 6.53 2.39 -13.70
CA PRO A 288 7.58 3.02 -12.91
C PRO A 288 7.06 3.38 -11.52
N ARG A 289 7.92 3.21 -10.51
CA ARG A 289 7.68 3.66 -9.13
C ARG A 289 8.97 4.22 -8.55
N PHE A 290 8.89 5.43 -8.00
CA PHE A 290 10.01 6.00 -7.26
C PHE A 290 10.01 5.45 -5.82
N GLN A 291 11.19 5.11 -5.34
CA GLN A 291 11.42 4.44 -4.06
C GLN A 291 12.08 5.34 -3.01
N GLY A 292 12.10 6.67 -3.21
CA GLY A 292 12.78 7.62 -2.31
C GLY A 292 14.28 7.82 -2.62
N PHE A 293 14.91 6.88 -3.33
CA PHE A 293 16.33 6.96 -3.71
C PHE A 293 16.63 6.48 -5.14
N ALA A 294 15.75 5.64 -5.72
CA ALA A 294 15.88 5.08 -7.05
C ALA A 294 14.49 4.87 -7.67
N TRP A 295 14.44 4.66 -8.97
CA TRP A 295 13.24 4.24 -9.69
C TRP A 295 13.27 2.73 -9.88
N THR A 296 12.17 2.04 -9.55
CA THR A 296 11.91 0.68 -10.02
C THR A 296 10.97 0.74 -11.21
N VAL A 297 11.30 0.02 -12.28
CA VAL A 297 10.46 -0.08 -13.48
C VAL A 297 10.13 -1.55 -13.70
N SER A 298 8.87 -1.90 -13.44
CA SER A 298 8.35 -3.25 -13.63
C SER A 298 7.72 -3.37 -15.01
N PHE A 299 8.15 -4.37 -15.79
CA PHE A 299 7.55 -4.72 -17.06
C PHE A 299 6.67 -5.95 -16.88
N CYS A 300 5.37 -5.84 -17.17
CA CYS A 300 4.40 -6.92 -16.99
C CYS A 300 3.68 -7.22 -18.30
N ASN A 301 3.27 -8.47 -18.50
CA ASN A 301 2.23 -8.82 -19.46
C ASN A 301 0.99 -9.37 -18.72
N HIS A 302 -0.18 -9.30 -19.35
CA HIS A 302 -1.45 -9.70 -18.71
C HIS A 302 -1.56 -11.20 -18.40
N GLY A 303 -0.61 -12.03 -18.86
CA GLY A 303 -0.67 -13.50 -18.71
C GLY A 303 0.30 -14.11 -17.70
N TRP A 304 1.39 -13.42 -17.34
CA TRP A 304 2.53 -14.03 -16.63
C TRP A 304 3.00 -13.24 -15.39
N GLY A 305 2.41 -12.09 -15.08
CA GLY A 305 2.88 -11.23 -13.99
C GLY A 305 4.09 -10.38 -14.41
N ASN A 306 4.93 -9.99 -13.44
CA ASN A 306 6.15 -9.22 -13.71
C ASN A 306 7.15 -10.08 -14.51
N LEU A 307 7.54 -9.62 -15.69
CA LEU A 307 8.52 -10.26 -16.56
C LEU A 307 9.95 -9.87 -16.17
N VAL A 308 10.17 -8.58 -15.97
CA VAL A 308 11.47 -8.03 -15.58
C VAL A 308 11.27 -6.76 -14.76
N MET A 309 12.06 -6.60 -13.71
CA MET A 309 12.14 -5.38 -12.92
C MET A 309 13.51 -4.74 -13.07
N VAL A 310 13.55 -3.43 -13.28
CA VAL A 310 14.79 -2.68 -13.49
C VAL A 310 14.92 -1.61 -12.43
N ILE A 311 16.09 -1.49 -11.81
CA ILE A 311 16.40 -0.44 -10.83
C ILE A 311 17.25 0.62 -11.54
N VAL A 312 16.77 1.87 -11.54
CA VAL A 312 17.45 3.02 -12.14
C VAL A 312 17.78 4.04 -11.06
N ASN A 313 19.05 4.43 -10.97
CA ASN A 313 19.48 5.45 -10.03
C ASN A 313 18.89 6.82 -10.41
N ASP A 314 18.14 7.45 -9.50
CA ASP A 314 17.50 8.74 -9.78
C ASP A 314 18.52 9.88 -9.97
N GLN A 315 19.70 9.79 -9.36
CA GLN A 315 20.72 10.83 -9.45
C GLN A 315 21.57 10.75 -10.72
N THR A 316 21.93 9.53 -11.14
CA THR A 316 22.87 9.30 -12.26
C THR A 316 22.17 8.87 -13.55
N GLY A 317 20.95 8.33 -13.47
CA GLY A 317 20.28 7.73 -14.62
C GLY A 317 20.86 6.38 -15.04
N GLU A 318 21.74 5.78 -14.22
CA GLU A 318 22.33 4.47 -14.50
C GLU A 318 21.40 3.34 -14.08
N VAL A 319 21.41 2.26 -14.86
CA VAL A 319 20.76 0.99 -14.48
C VAL A 319 21.63 0.30 -13.44
N VAL A 320 21.09 0.18 -12.23
CA VAL A 320 21.77 -0.43 -11.08
C VAL A 320 21.64 -1.95 -11.10
N ASP A 321 20.45 -2.46 -11.44
CA ASP A 321 20.20 -3.90 -11.53
C ASP A 321 19.01 -4.22 -12.44
N VAL A 322 18.97 -5.47 -12.92
CA VAL A 322 17.91 -6.06 -13.74
C VAL A 322 17.57 -7.44 -13.16
N LEU A 323 16.33 -7.59 -12.70
CA LEU A 323 15.79 -8.84 -12.18
C LEU A 323 14.89 -9.47 -13.24
N ASP A 324 15.42 -10.50 -13.92
CA ASP A 324 14.66 -11.36 -14.82
C ASP A 324 13.75 -12.28 -13.99
N GLN A 325 12.46 -11.97 -13.97
CA GLN A 325 11.45 -12.74 -13.25
C GLN A 325 10.73 -13.75 -14.15
N SER A 326 11.01 -13.74 -15.46
CA SER A 326 10.40 -14.66 -16.43
C SER A 326 10.81 -16.13 -16.27
N LYS A 327 11.83 -16.39 -15.45
CA LYS A 327 12.41 -17.71 -15.20
C LYS A 327 12.18 -18.24 -13.78
N SER A 328 11.38 -17.52 -12.99
CA SER A 328 11.12 -17.83 -11.56
C SER A 328 9.98 -18.82 -11.37
#